data_AF-A0A1E7LJC1-F1
#
_entry.id   AF-A0A1E7LJC1-F1
#
_cell.length_a   1.000
_cell.length_b   1.000
_cell.length_c   1.000
_cell.angle_alpha   90.00
_cell.angle_beta   90.00
_cell.angle_gamma   90.00
#
_symmetry.space_group_name_H-M   'P 1'
#
loop_
_entity.id
_entity.type
_entity.pdbx_description
1 polymer ?
#
loop_
_entity_poly.entity_id
_entity_poly.type
_entity_poly.pdbx_seq_one_letter_code
_entity_poly.pdbx_strand_id
1 'polypeptide(L)' 'MIQPGQTYRSADPRGGPRIRIVRYEPGWNRAYVVDAYDSKRPRRVLARNLHASPTTKNGTPRRTGYVLEDT' A
#
# COMPACT_ATOMS: atom_id res chain seq x y z
N MET A 1 10.75 3.89 1.84
CA MET A 1 10.52 4.55 0.53
C MET A 1 9.60 3.66 -0.30
N ILE A 2 8.66 4.23 -1.07
CA ILE A 2 7.76 3.44 -1.92
C ILE A 2 8.52 3.06 -3.20
N GLN A 3 8.49 1.79 -3.59
CA GLN A 3 9.21 1.24 -4.72
C GLN A 3 8.35 0.22 -5.50
N PRO A 4 8.52 0.12 -6.84
CA PRO A 4 7.93 -0.98 -7.61
C PRO A 4 8.29 -2.35 -7.03
N GLY A 5 7.36 -3.29 -7.12
CA GLY A 5 7.51 -4.65 -6.58
C GLY A 5 7.03 -4.80 -5.13
N GLN A 6 6.97 -3.73 -4.34
CA GLN A 6 6.49 -3.79 -2.97
C GLN A 6 5.01 -4.20 -2.91
N THR A 7 4.71 -5.12 -1.99
CA THR A 7 3.34 -5.56 -1.69
C THR A 7 2.85 -4.90 -0.42
N TYR A 8 1.60 -4.46 -0.44
CA TYR A 8 0.95 -3.86 0.71
C TYR A 8 -0.39 -4.57 1.00
N ARG A 9 -0.67 -4.80 2.27
CA ARG A 9 -1.96 -5.31 2.76
C ARG A 9 -2.87 -4.19 3.24
N SER A 10 -4.18 -4.41 3.20
CA SER A 10 -5.14 -3.46 3.79
C SER A 10 -4.89 -3.28 5.29
N ALA A 11 -4.93 -2.02 5.76
CA ALA A 11 -4.94 -1.70 7.18
C ALA A 11 -6.35 -1.74 7.79
N ASP A 12 -7.40 -1.79 6.96
CA ASP A 12 -8.76 -1.88 7.45
C ASP A 12 -8.96 -3.21 8.21
N PRO A 13 -9.50 -3.20 9.44
CA PRO A 13 -9.72 -4.41 10.22
C PRO A 13 -10.72 -5.39 9.55
N ARG A 14 -11.55 -4.93 8.61
CA ARG A 14 -12.43 -5.78 7.79
C ARG A 14 -11.65 -6.51 6.69
N GLY A 15 -10.37 -6.22 6.54
CA GLY A 15 -9.51 -6.76 5.50
C GLY A 15 -9.59 -5.96 4.20
N GLY A 16 -9.11 -6.57 3.12
CA GLY A 16 -9.12 -5.98 1.80
C GLY A 16 -8.08 -6.62 0.89
N PRO A 17 -8.11 -6.29 -0.42
CA PRO A 17 -7.17 -6.84 -1.38
C PRO A 17 -5.73 -6.42 -1.06
N ARG A 18 -4.79 -7.33 -1.27
CA ARG A 18 -3.36 -7.01 -1.32
C ARG A 18 -3.06 -6.31 -2.63
N ILE A 19 -2.19 -5.30 -2.58
CA ILE A 19 -1.79 -4.53 -3.76
C ILE A 19 -0.29 -4.58 -3.95
N ARG A 20 0.14 -4.64 -5.20
CA ARG A 20 1.56 -4.54 -5.58
C ARG A 20 1.81 -3.25 -6.34
N ILE A 21 2.87 -2.53 -5.97
CA ILE A 21 3.29 -1.32 -6.68
C ILE A 21 3.88 -1.73 -8.03
N VAL A 22 3.34 -1.19 -9.13
CA VAL A 22 3.89 -1.39 -10.47
C VAL A 22 4.69 -0.18 -10.95
N ARG A 23 4.32 1.02 -10.51
CA ARG A 23 5.04 2.26 -10.84
C ARG A 23 4.83 3.31 -9.75
N TYR A 24 5.91 3.94 -9.34
CA TYR A 24 5.89 5.11 -8.48
C TYR A 24 7.14 5.94 -8.76
N GLU A 25 6.96 7.26 -8.87
CA GLU A 25 8.07 8.21 -8.96
C GLU A 25 8.09 9.07 -7.68
N PRO A 26 9.26 9.33 -7.10
CA PRO A 26 9.37 10.20 -5.92
C PRO A 26 8.72 11.56 -6.17
N GLY A 27 7.92 12.02 -5.22
CA GLY A 27 7.15 13.27 -5.32
C GLY A 27 5.75 13.12 -5.91
N TRP A 28 5.41 11.96 -6.51
CA TRP A 28 4.05 11.73 -6.96
C TRP A 28 3.09 11.53 -5.78
N ASN A 29 1.90 12.12 -5.89
CA ASN A 29 0.84 11.96 -4.89
C ASN A 29 0.11 10.60 -4.99
N ARG A 30 0.34 9.84 -6.07
CA ARG A 30 -0.30 8.56 -6.35
C ARG A 30 0.72 7.53 -6.84
N ALA A 31 0.55 6.29 -6.41
CA ALA A 31 1.23 5.12 -6.95
C ALA A 31 0.28 4.31 -7.83
N TYR A 32 0.84 3.70 -8.87
CA TYR A 32 0.12 2.75 -9.71
C TYR A 32 0.27 1.36 -9.10
N VAL A 33 -0.86 0.69 -8.91
CA VAL A 33 -0.90 -0.63 -8.28
C VAL A 33 -1.78 -1.59 -9.06
N VAL A 34 -1.53 -2.87 -8.85
CA VAL A 34 -2.36 -3.99 -9.28
C VAL A 34 -2.70 -4.85 -8.08
N ASP A 35 -3.65 -5.77 -8.24
CA ASP A 35 -3.85 -6.85 -7.29
C ASP A 35 -2.57 -7.67 -7.15
N ALA A 36 -2.16 -7.99 -5.91
CA ALA A 36 -0.89 -8.65 -5.66
C ALA A 36 -0.85 -10.10 -6.15
N TYR A 37 -2.00 -10.78 -6.25
CA TYR A 37 -2.06 -12.21 -6.59
C TYR A 37 -2.06 -12.44 -8.10
N ASP A 38 -2.94 -11.75 -8.83
CA ASP A 38 -3.14 -11.99 -10.27
C ASP A 38 -2.60 -10.86 -11.16
N SER A 39 -2.09 -9.78 -10.57
CA SER A 39 -1.60 -8.59 -11.28
C SER A 39 -2.66 -7.89 -12.16
N LYS A 40 -3.95 -8.13 -11.91
CA LYS A 40 -5.06 -7.49 -12.62
C LYS A 40 -5.56 -6.27 -11.84
N ARG A 41 -6.63 -5.67 -12.35
CA ARG A 41 -7.35 -4.54 -11.73
C ARG A 41 -6.44 -3.33 -11.44
N PRO A 42 -5.79 -2.76 -12.48
CA PRO A 42 -4.90 -1.62 -12.31
C PRO A 42 -5.68 -0.44 -11.72
N ARG A 43 -5.12 0.18 -10.69
CA ARG A 43 -5.70 1.37 -10.04
C ARG A 43 -4.62 2.29 -9.51
N ARG A 44 -5.00 3.54 -9.22
CA ARG A 44 -4.13 4.52 -8.58
C ARG A 44 -4.50 4.66 -7.11
N VAL A 45 -3.52 4.54 -6.22
CA VAL A 45 -3.68 4.73 -4.77
C VAL A 45 -2.88 5.94 -4.34
N LEU A 46 -3.42 6.73 -3.40
CA LEU A 46 -2.70 7.87 -2.85
C LEU A 46 -1.44 7.41 -2.10
N ALA A 47 -0.30 8.03 -2.39
CA ALA A 47 0.98 7.69 -1.76
C ALA A 47 0.92 7.85 -0.23
N ARG A 48 0.15 8.84 0.28
CA ARG A 48 -0.08 9.03 1.72
C ARG A 48 -0.80 7.86 2.41
N ASN A 49 -1.50 7.01 1.64
CA ASN A 49 -2.18 5.83 2.16
C ASN A 49 -1.28 4.58 2.13
N LEU A 50 -0.03 4.70 1.65
CA LEU A 50 0.95 3.60 1.65
C LEU A 50 1.89 3.80 2.84
N HIS A 51 1.75 2.94 3.84
CA HIS A 51 2.41 3.07 5.13
C HIS A 51 3.52 2.05 5.28
N ALA A 52 4.68 2.48 5.77
CA ALA A 52 5.81 1.60 6.03
C ALA A 52 5.64 0.74 7.30
N SER A 53 4.71 1.09 8.18
CA SER A 53 4.48 0.40 9.45
C SER A 53 2.97 0.23 9.72
N PRO A 54 2.56 -0.87 10.37
CA PRO A 54 1.18 -1.12 10.77
C PRO A 54 0.65 -0.14 11.82
N THR A 55 1.52 0.62 12.48
CA THR A 55 1.16 1.59 13.51
C THR A 55 1.40 3.03 13.07
N THR A 56 0.70 3.95 13.72
CA THR A 56 0.96 5.39 13.63
C THR A 56 2.22 5.75 14.42
N LYS A 57 2.68 7.00 14.31
CA LYS A 57 3.83 7.50 15.09
C LYS A 57 3.63 7.37 16.60
N ASN A 58 2.38 7.35 17.07
CA ASN A 58 2.03 7.24 18.49
C ASN A 58 1.75 5.77 18.91
N GLY A 59 2.10 4.79 18.07
CA GLY A 59 1.91 3.36 18.37
C GLY A 59 0.49 2.82 18.15
N THR A 60 -0.48 3.65 17.77
CA THR A 60 -1.85 3.20 17.51
C THR A 60 -1.93 2.37 16.22
N PRO A 61 -2.65 1.23 16.19
CA PRO A 61 -2.87 0.48 14.95
C PRO A 61 -3.54 1.33 13.86
N ARG A 62 -3.05 1.23 12.62
CA ARG A 62 -3.71 1.85 11.47
C ARG A 62 -4.98 1.09 11.13
N ARG A 63 -6.03 1.85 10.78
CA ARG A 63 -7.33 1.31 10.36
C ARG A 63 -7.70 1.72 8.93
N THR A 64 -6.81 2.43 8.25
CA THR A 64 -7.01 2.97 6.91
C THR A 64 -5.73 2.89 6.09
N GLY A 65 -5.89 2.88 4.77
CA GLY A 65 -4.78 2.74 3.84
C GLY A 65 -4.25 1.32 3.76
N TYR A 66 -2.99 1.21 3.37
CA TYR A 66 -2.30 -0.04 3.16
C TYR A 66 -0.94 -0.01 3.84
N VAL A 67 -0.53 -1.15 4.39
CA VAL A 67 0.70 -1.32 5.16
C VAL A 67 1.63 -2.24 4.38
N LEU A 68 2.90 -1.86 4.31
CA LEU A 68 3.94 -2.67 3.70
C LEU A 68 3.94 -4.06 4.35
N GLU A 69 3.82 -5.09 3.52
CA GLU A 69 3.96 -6.48 3.94
C GLU A 69 5.43 -6.81 3.72
N ASP A 70 6.23 -6.79 4.80
CA ASP A 70 7.62 -7.28 4.74
C ASP A 70 7.58 -8.77 4.40
N THR A 71 8.21 -9.12 3.28
CA THR A 71 8.54 -10.51 2.92
C THR A 71 9.69 -11.02 3.75
#